data_AF-A0A3A8G414-F1
#
_entry.id   AF-A0A3A8G414-F1
#
_cell.length_a   1.000
_cell.length_b   1.000
_cell.length_c   1.000
_cell.angle_alpha   90.00
_cell.angle_beta   90.00
_cell.angle_gamma   90.00
#
_symmetry.space_group_name_H-M   'P 1'
#
loop_
_entity.id
_entity.type
_entity.pdbx_description
1 polymer ?
#
loop_
_entity_poly.entity_id
_entity_poly.type
_entity_poly.pdbx_seq_one_letter_code
_entity_poly.pdbx_strand_id
1 'polypeptide(L)' 'MRDRLILAFGDSLTAGYGLCPRESFAAQLEDALRAGDMAVTVDNAGVSGDTTADGLARLNRVLMRLTARPD' A
#
# COMPACT_ATOMS: atom_id res chain seq x y z
N MET A 1 0.19 -12.32 18.02
CA MET A 1 0.92 -12.41 16.74
C MET A 1 0.85 -11.03 16.10
N ARG A 2 1.91 -10.56 15.43
CA ARG A 2 1.91 -9.26 14.75
C ARG A 2 1.48 -9.49 13.31
N ASP A 3 0.53 -8.68 12.82
CA ASP A 3 0.16 -8.69 11.40
C ASP A 3 1.38 -8.37 10.54
N ARG A 4 1.53 -9.09 9.42
CA ARG A 4 2.55 -8.75 8.41
C ARG A 4 2.16 -7.45 7.71
N LEU A 5 3.09 -6.51 7.64
CA LEU A 5 2.90 -5.23 6.99
C LEU A 5 3.39 -5.29 5.53
N ILE A 6 2.48 -5.10 4.59
CA ILE A 6 2.78 -4.92 3.18
C ILE A 6 2.66 -3.43 2.85
N LEU A 7 3.67 -2.86 2.18
CA LEU A 7 3.59 -1.52 1.63
C LEU A 7 3.22 -1.60 0.14
N ALA A 8 2.01 -1.20 -0.22
CA ALA A 8 1.61 -1.07 -1.62
C ALA A 8 2.10 0.28 -2.16
N PHE A 9 3.29 0.30 -2.78
CA PHE A 9 3.92 1.51 -3.31
C PHE A 9 3.78 1.58 -4.83
N GLY A 10 3.09 2.60 -5.33
CA GLY A 10 2.86 2.74 -6.76
C GLY A 10 2.17 4.05 -7.13
N ASP A 11 1.45 4.00 -8.25
CA ASP A 11 0.80 5.16 -8.87
C ASP A 11 -0.73 5.14 -8.68
N SER A 12 -1.48 5.59 -9.70
CA SER A 12 -2.94 5.59 -9.72
C SER A 12 -3.58 4.20 -9.58
N LEU A 13 -2.95 3.14 -10.11
CA LEU A 13 -3.48 1.78 -10.01
C LEU A 13 -3.47 1.28 -8.56
N THR A 14 -2.45 1.67 -7.81
CA THR A 14 -2.35 1.35 -6.38
C THR A 14 -3.24 2.26 -5.55
N ALA A 15 -3.30 3.55 -5.90
CA ALA A 15 -4.12 4.54 -5.19
C ALA A 15 -5.62 4.25 -5.27
N GLY A 16 -6.08 3.62 -6.35
CA GLY A 16 -7.51 3.46 -6.64
C GLY A 16 -8.12 4.73 -7.23
N TYR A 17 -7.48 5.32 -8.23
CA TYR A 17 -7.95 6.56 -8.85
C TYR A 17 -9.40 6.42 -9.36
N GLY A 18 -10.28 7.32 -8.89
CA GLY A 18 -11.71 7.33 -9.23
C GLY A 18 -12.57 6.35 -8.44
N LEU A 19 -12.00 5.63 -7.47
CA LEU A 19 -12.70 4.65 -6.63
C LEU A 19 -12.82 5.13 -5.19
N CYS A 20 -13.70 4.50 -4.41
CA CYS A 20 -13.71 4.70 -2.97
C CYS A 20 -12.44 4.09 -2.35
N PRO A 21 -11.94 4.59 -1.20
CA PRO A 21 -10.72 4.05 -0.57
C PRO A 21 -10.75 2.53 -0.33
N ARG A 22 -11.93 1.98 0.02
CA ARG A 22 -12.15 0.55 0.25
C ARG A 22 -12.09 -0.31 -1.02
N GLU A 23 -12.21 0.32 -2.19
CA GLU A 23 -12.20 -0.33 -3.50
C GLU A 23 -10.81 -0.24 -4.15
N SER A 24 -9.85 0.43 -3.51
CA SER A 24 -8.46 0.48 -3.99
C SER A 24 -7.82 -0.91 -4.02
N PHE A 25 -6.82 -1.10 -4.88
CA PHE A 25 -6.06 -2.35 -4.97
C PHE A 25 -5.51 -2.80 -3.60
N ALA A 26 -4.95 -1.87 -2.82
CA ALA A 26 -4.39 -2.18 -1.50
C ALA A 26 -5.45 -2.73 -0.52
N ALA A 27 -6.65 -2.12 -0.50
CA ALA A 27 -7.74 -2.58 0.33
C ALA A 27 -8.26 -3.96 -0.09
N GLN A 28 -8.46 -4.17 -1.39
CA GLN A 28 -8.89 -5.46 -1.92
C GLN A 28 -7.84 -6.57 -1.73
N LEU A 29 -6.55 -6.23 -1.81
CA LEU A 29 -5.46 -7.15 -1.51
C LEU A 29 -5.46 -7.57 -0.04
N GLU A 30 -5.66 -6.63 0.90
CA GLU A 30 -5.76 -6.94 2.33
C GLU A 30 -6.92 -7.90 2.60
N ASP A 31 -8.10 -7.60 2.05
CA ASP A 31 -9.30 -8.45 2.21
C ASP A 31 -9.08 -9.85 1.64
N ALA A 32 -8.48 -9.96 0.44
CA ALA A 32 -8.21 -11.24 -0.19
C ALA A 32 -7.20 -12.10 0.58
N LEU A 33 -6.13 -11.49 1.11
CA LEU A 33 -5.11 -12.20 1.89
C LEU A 33 -5.66 -12.64 3.26
N ARG A 34 -6.46 -11.80 3.92
CA ARG A 34 -7.14 -12.15 5.17
C ARG A 34 -8.16 -13.27 4.97
N ALA A 35 -8.86 -13.30 3.85
CA ALA A 35 -9.73 -14.42 3.48
C ALA A 35 -8.97 -15.75 3.31
N GLY A 36 -7.66 -15.69 3.03
CA GLY A 36 -6.74 -16.82 3.01
C GLY A 36 -6.03 -17.09 4.35
N ASP A 37 -6.60 -16.65 5.48
CA ASP A 37 -6.06 -16.81 6.84
C ASP A 37 -4.67 -16.17 7.07
N MET A 38 -4.31 -15.17 6.26
CA MET A 38 -3.08 -14.40 6.47
C MET A 38 -3.37 -13.16 7.33
N ALA A 39 -2.76 -13.08 8.51
CA ALA A 39 -2.76 -11.87 9.33
C ALA A 39 -1.86 -10.81 8.66
N VAL A 40 -2.45 -9.96 7.82
CA VAL A 40 -1.76 -8.89 7.09
C VAL A 40 -2.45 -7.54 7.28
N THR A 41 -1.66 -6.48 7.13
CA THR A 41 -2.12 -5.11 6.92
C THR A 41 -1.44 -4.57 5.65
N VAL A 42 -2.17 -3.91 4.76
CA VAL A 42 -1.63 -3.32 3.53
C VAL A 42 -1.70 -1.80 3.60
N ASP A 43 -0.55 -1.13 3.78
CA ASP A 43 -0.46 0.34 3.73
C ASP A 43 -0.50 0.81 2.27
N ASN A 44 -1.51 1.61 1.92
CA ASN A 44 -1.61 2.19 0.59
C ASN A 44 -0.69 3.42 0.47
N ALA A 45 0.36 3.29 -0.33
CA ALA A 45 1.27 4.36 -0.71
C ALA A 45 1.23 4.64 -2.22
N GLY A 46 0.07 4.42 -2.86
CA GLY A 46 -0.22 4.83 -4.23
C GLY A 46 -0.43 6.34 -4.34
N VAL A 47 0.14 6.96 -5.37
CA VAL A 47 -0.08 8.39 -5.70
C VAL A 47 -0.41 8.51 -7.19
N SER A 48 -1.62 8.95 -7.51
CA SER A 48 -2.03 9.09 -8.91
C SER A 48 -1.15 10.07 -9.68
N GLY A 49 -0.59 9.60 -10.81
CA GLY A 49 0.29 10.40 -11.66
C GLY A 49 1.77 10.33 -11.31
N ASP A 50 2.16 9.59 -10.26
CA ASP A 50 3.57 9.34 -9.96
C ASP A 50 4.29 8.70 -11.15
N THR A 51 5.45 9.27 -11.49
CA THR A 51 6.44 8.62 -12.34
C THR A 51 7.42 7.81 -11.49
N THR A 52 8.33 7.09 -12.15
CA THR A 52 9.42 6.39 -11.47
C THR A 52 10.35 7.34 -10.72
N ALA A 53 10.56 8.57 -11.23
CA ALA A 53 11.37 9.59 -10.57
C ALA A 53 10.70 10.12 -9.30
N ASP A 54 9.38 10.35 -9.33
CA ASP A 54 8.61 10.78 -8.17
C ASP A 54 8.61 9.71 -7.07
N GLY A 55 8.43 8.45 -7.48
CA GLY A 55 8.54 7.30 -6.58
C GLY A 55 9.90 7.23 -5.89
N LEU A 56 10.99 7.32 -6.65
CA LEU A 56 12.35 7.33 -6.09
C LEU A 56 12.54 8.49 -5.09
N ALA A 57 12.07 9.69 -5.42
CA ALA A 57 12.21 10.88 -4.58
C ALA A 57 11.49 10.74 -3.23
N ARG A 58 10.36 10.02 -3.17
CA ARG A 58 9.57 9.89 -1.94
C ARG A 58 9.79 8.59 -1.16
N LEU A 59 10.45 7.58 -1.72
CA LEU A 59 10.55 6.25 -1.10
C LEU A 59 11.04 6.32 0.34
N ASN A 60 12.13 7.04 0.61
CA ASN A 60 12.68 7.16 1.96
C ASN A 60 11.67 7.80 2.93
N ARG A 61 11.01 8.90 2.52
CA ARG A 61 9.98 9.56 3.32
C ARG A 61 8.80 8.64 3.64
N VAL A 62 8.38 7.81 2.67
CA VAL A 62 7.31 6.84 2.86
C VAL A 62 7.72 5.75 3.85
N LEU A 63 8.95 5.25 3.78
CA LEU A 63 9.44 4.26 4.73
C LEU A 63 9.55 4.83 6.16
N MET A 64 9.98 6.09 6.30
CA MET A 64 10.15 6.73 7.60
C MET A 64 8.84 7.04 8.34
N ARG A 65 7.70 7.15 7.64
CA ARG A 65 6.40 7.41 8.30
C ARG A 65 5.74 6.15 8.90
N LEU A 66 6.22 4.96 8.54
CA LEU A 66 5.61 3.70 8.97
C LEU A 66 5.96 3.39 10.43
N THR A 67 5.01 2.81 11.16
CA THR A 67 5.18 2.38 12.55
C THR A 67 5.91 1.04 12.68
N ALA A 68 6.14 0.37 11.55
CA ALA A 68 6.87 -0.87 11.41
C ALA A 68 7.63 -0.87 10.08
N ARG A 69 8.72 -1.63 10.02
CA ARG A 69 9.32 -1.97 8.74
C ARG A 69 8.35 -2.90 7.98
N PRO A 70 8.05 -2.66 6.69
CA PRO A 70 7.34 -3.63 5.85
C PRO A 70 8.10 -4.97 5.83
N ASP A 71 7.36 -6.08 5.88
CA ASP A 71 7.89 -7.44 5.81
C ASP A 71 8.31 -7.82 4.38
#